data_AF-A0A7H8RBM6-F1
#
_entry.id   AF-A0A7H8RBM6-F1
#
_cell.length_a   1.000
_cell.length_b   1.000
_cell.length_c   1.000
_cell.angle_alpha   90.00
_cell.angle_beta   90.00
_cell.angle_gamma   90.00
#
_symmetry.space_group_name_H-M   'P 1'
#
loop_
_entity.id
_entity.type
_entity.pdbx_description
1 polymer ?
#
loop_
_entity_poly.entity_id
_entity_poly.type
_entity_poly.pdbx_seq_one_letter_code
_entity_poly.pdbx_strand_id
1 'polypeptide(L)'
;MSSSLDENTEKANTTPSHLDPSTYPRTAHLPAENIYLELTYTPLNPTTLLTQTSSPAAGANVLFLGTTRNTFDDRAVAQLSYTAYAPLALKTLTQIARAAREKHALVGVSIAHRLGVVPVGEASIAIAVSAAHRGPAWRAGEEVLEVCKEKLEVWKREEFVGESAEEGAWRANRDRDREGNFL
;
A
#
# COMPACT_ATOMS: atom_id res chain seq x y z
N MET A 1 -20.13 51.65 -24.90
CA MET A 1 -20.47 51.02 -23.60
C MET A 1 -21.04 49.66 -23.93
N SER A 2 -20.26 48.60 -23.67
CA SER A 2 -20.58 47.50 -22.73
C SER A 2 -21.77 46.66 -23.21
N SER A 3 -21.72 45.34 -23.37
CA SER A 3 -21.04 44.35 -22.54
C SER A 3 -20.92 43.05 -23.33
N SER A 4 -19.77 42.40 -23.21
CA SER A 4 -19.57 40.99 -23.55
C SER A 4 -20.57 40.13 -22.77
N LEU A 5 -21.25 39.22 -23.47
CA LEU A 5 -22.06 38.16 -22.88
C LEU A 5 -21.28 36.86 -22.98
N ASP A 6 -20.77 36.45 -21.82
CA ASP A 6 -20.76 35.08 -21.31
C ASP A 6 -20.10 33.97 -22.16
N GLU A 7 -18.77 34.03 -22.26
CA GLU A 7 -17.95 32.82 -22.27
C GLU A 7 -17.75 32.34 -20.82
N ASN A 8 -18.70 31.58 -20.29
CA ASN A 8 -18.46 30.79 -19.09
C ASN A 8 -19.00 29.38 -19.31
N THR A 9 -18.31 28.65 -20.19
CA THR A 9 -18.49 27.22 -20.40
C THR A 9 -18.20 26.51 -19.08
N GLU A 10 -19.17 25.73 -18.61
CA GLU A 10 -19.09 24.82 -17.47
C GLU A 10 -17.73 24.12 -17.41
N LYS A 11 -16.91 24.46 -16.40
CA LYS A 11 -15.80 23.59 -16.02
C LYS A 11 -16.40 22.32 -15.45
N ALA A 12 -16.50 21.29 -16.29
CA ALA A 12 -16.86 19.94 -15.85
C ALA A 12 -16.04 19.60 -14.61
N ASN A 13 -16.74 19.33 -13.51
CA ASN A 13 -16.17 19.01 -12.21
C ASN A 13 -15.57 17.61 -12.30
N THR A 14 -14.41 17.47 -12.95
CA THR A 14 -13.74 16.20 -13.15
C THR A 14 -12.94 15.87 -11.89
N THR A 15 -13.33 14.80 -11.20
CA THR A 15 -12.54 14.25 -10.10
C THR A 15 -11.10 14.04 -10.58
N PRO A 16 -10.08 14.62 -9.93
CA PRO A 16 -8.69 14.42 -10.30
C PRO A 16 -8.37 12.93 -10.43
N SER A 17 -7.60 12.54 -11.44
CA SER A 17 -7.40 11.10 -11.75
C SER A 17 -6.83 10.29 -10.59
N HIS A 18 -6.08 10.89 -9.66
CA HIS A 18 -5.56 10.20 -8.47
C HIS A 18 -6.64 9.92 -7.41
N LEU A 19 -7.78 10.60 -7.48
CA LEU A 19 -8.97 10.43 -6.62
C LEU A 19 -10.06 9.56 -7.27
N ASP A 20 -9.89 9.17 -8.54
CA ASP A 20 -10.83 8.32 -9.26
C ASP A 20 -10.40 6.83 -9.18
N PRO A 21 -11.15 5.97 -8.46
CA PRO A 21 -10.85 4.55 -8.35
C PRO A 21 -10.81 3.79 -9.67
N SER A 22 -11.49 4.27 -10.73
CA SER A 22 -11.49 3.63 -12.05
C SER A 22 -10.12 3.69 -12.74
N THR A 23 -9.23 4.56 -12.26
CA THR A 23 -7.87 4.71 -12.77
C THR A 23 -6.86 3.77 -12.11
N TYR A 24 -7.34 2.86 -11.26
CA TYR A 24 -6.53 1.87 -10.54
C TYR A 24 -6.67 0.48 -11.18
N PRO A 25 -5.65 -0.40 -11.06
CA PRO A 25 -4.45 -0.25 -10.24
C PRO A 25 -3.48 0.80 -10.77
N ARG A 26 -2.86 1.55 -9.85
CA ARG A 26 -1.73 2.43 -10.15
C ARG A 26 -0.46 1.64 -9.89
N THR A 27 0.35 1.46 -10.92
CA THR A 27 1.55 0.61 -10.82
C THR A 27 2.82 1.37 -11.18
N ALA A 28 3.93 0.90 -10.61
CA ALA A 28 5.27 1.23 -11.08
C ALA A 28 6.05 -0.08 -11.22
N HIS A 29 6.49 -0.37 -12.45
CA HIS A 29 7.24 -1.57 -12.77
C HIS A 29 8.62 -1.14 -13.29
N LEU A 30 9.68 -1.65 -12.66
CA LEU A 30 11.07 -1.40 -13.03
C LEU A 30 11.71 -2.75 -13.43
N PRO A 31 11.57 -3.19 -14.70
CA PRO A 31 11.96 -4.54 -15.12
C PRO A 31 13.45 -4.83 -14.91
N ALA A 32 14.32 -3.85 -15.17
CA ALA A 32 15.77 -4.01 -15.00
C ALA A 32 16.19 -4.24 -13.54
N GLU A 33 15.34 -3.85 -12.60
CA GLU A 33 15.56 -3.99 -11.16
C GLU A 33 14.72 -5.13 -10.56
N ASN A 34 13.82 -5.73 -11.35
CA ASN A 34 12.82 -6.71 -10.91
C ASN A 34 11.95 -6.18 -9.74
N ILE A 35 11.47 -4.95 -9.89
CA ILE A 35 10.63 -4.28 -8.89
C ILE A 35 9.22 -4.06 -9.44
N TYR A 36 8.21 -4.52 -8.69
CA TYR A 36 6.79 -4.34 -8.99
C TYR A 36 6.09 -3.63 -7.83
N LEU A 37 5.45 -2.50 -8.12
CA LEU A 37 4.75 -1.72 -7.10
C LEU A 37 3.31 -1.50 -7.55
N GLU A 38 2.36 -1.66 -6.64
CA GLU A 38 0.93 -1.56 -6.94
C GLU A 38 0.15 -0.88 -5.81
N LEU A 39 -0.70 0.06 -6.19
CA LEU A 39 -1.82 0.53 -5.38
C LEU A 39 -3.11 0.09 -6.09
N THR A 40 -4.03 -0.56 -5.38
CA THR A 40 -5.23 -1.14 -5.98
C THR A 40 -6.45 -1.04 -5.06
N TYR A 41 -7.65 -1.08 -5.60
CA TYR A 41 -8.90 -1.24 -4.82
C TYR A 41 -9.39 -2.70 -4.78
N THR A 42 -8.74 -3.60 -5.51
CA THR A 42 -9.09 -5.02 -5.54
C THR A 42 -8.33 -5.82 -4.48
N PRO A 43 -8.82 -7.00 -4.07
CA PRO A 43 -8.07 -7.90 -3.19
C PRO A 43 -6.67 -8.23 -3.73
N LEU A 44 -5.69 -8.27 -2.82
CA LEU A 44 -4.30 -8.60 -3.16
C LEU A 44 -4.18 -10.11 -3.45
N ASN A 45 -3.41 -10.48 -4.47
CA ASN A 45 -3.18 -11.88 -4.86
C ASN A 45 -1.77 -12.35 -4.47
N PRO A 46 -1.61 -13.14 -3.39
CA PRO A 46 -0.31 -13.67 -2.93
C PRO A 46 0.51 -14.37 -4.02
N THR A 47 -0.16 -15.18 -4.85
CA THR A 47 0.49 -15.95 -5.91
C THR A 47 1.07 -15.05 -6.99
N THR A 48 0.35 -13.98 -7.36
CA THR A 48 0.85 -12.99 -8.31
C THR A 48 2.12 -12.31 -7.80
N LEU A 49 2.15 -11.86 -6.54
CA LEU A 49 3.33 -11.19 -5.98
C LEU A 49 4.56 -12.11 -5.87
N LEU A 50 4.35 -13.36 -5.48
CA LEU A 50 5.41 -14.38 -5.48
C LEU A 50 5.92 -14.67 -6.90
N THR A 51 5.03 -14.67 -7.89
CA THR A 51 5.39 -14.91 -9.29
C THR A 51 6.21 -13.74 -9.85
N GLN A 52 5.82 -12.50 -9.55
CA GLN A 52 6.53 -11.28 -9.97
C GLN A 52 7.99 -11.23 -9.49
N THR A 53 8.28 -11.79 -8.30
CA THR A 53 9.64 -11.77 -7.73
C THR A 53 10.43 -13.04 -8.01
N SER A 54 9.81 -14.07 -8.60
CA SER A 54 10.44 -15.35 -8.90
C SER A 54 11.56 -15.20 -9.92
N SER A 55 12.67 -15.91 -9.70
CA SER A 55 13.83 -15.89 -10.58
C SER A 55 14.67 -17.14 -10.40
N PRO A 56 15.32 -17.67 -11.46
CA PRO A 56 16.29 -18.75 -11.35
C PRO A 56 17.48 -18.42 -10.43
N ALA A 57 17.76 -17.14 -10.18
CA ALA A 57 18.82 -16.69 -9.27
C ALA A 57 18.38 -16.64 -7.79
N ALA A 58 17.09 -16.84 -7.50
CA ALA A 58 16.55 -16.77 -6.15
C ALA A 58 16.38 -18.17 -5.53
N GLY A 59 17.14 -18.44 -4.46
CA GLY A 59 16.97 -19.65 -3.63
C GLY A 59 15.94 -19.47 -2.50
N ALA A 60 15.42 -18.27 -2.30
CA ALA A 60 14.39 -17.97 -1.31
C ALA A 60 13.42 -16.91 -1.82
N ASN A 61 12.12 -17.14 -1.58
CA ASN A 61 11.04 -16.18 -1.78
C ASN A 61 10.29 -16.06 -0.46
N VAL A 62 10.09 -14.83 0.01
CA VAL A 62 9.38 -14.55 1.27
C VAL A 62 8.23 -13.61 0.96
N LEU A 63 7.06 -13.92 1.50
CA LEU A 63 5.86 -13.09 1.42
C LEU A 63 5.41 -12.71 2.83
N PHE A 64 5.17 -11.42 3.02
CA PHE A 64 4.44 -10.89 4.16
C PHE A 64 3.06 -10.39 3.71
N LEU A 65 2.04 -10.64 4.53
CA LEU A 65 0.67 -10.12 4.36
C LEU A 65 0.25 -9.41 5.65
N GLY A 66 -0.07 -8.12 5.56
CA GLY A 66 -0.67 -7.36 6.65
C GLY A 66 -2.19 -7.49 6.62
N THR A 67 -2.75 -8.38 7.43
CA THR A 67 -4.19 -8.68 7.44
C THR A 67 -4.96 -7.86 8.49
N THR A 68 -6.17 -7.43 8.14
CA THR A 68 -7.07 -6.76 9.07
C THR A 68 -7.50 -7.73 10.16
N ARG A 69 -7.25 -7.39 11.42
CA ARG A 69 -7.71 -8.16 12.60
C ARG A 69 -9.12 -7.75 13.00
N ASN A 70 -9.84 -8.65 13.68
CA ASN A 70 -11.21 -8.43 14.15
C ASN A 70 -11.30 -7.58 15.44
N THR A 71 -10.16 -7.23 16.03
CA THR A 71 -10.07 -6.52 17.31
C THR A 71 -9.04 -5.41 17.24
N PHE A 72 -9.34 -4.29 17.87
CA PHE A 72 -8.44 -3.15 18.03
C PHE A 72 -8.77 -2.39 19.31
N ASP A 73 -7.78 -2.22 20.19
CA ASP A 73 -7.94 -1.60 21.51
C ASP A 73 -9.19 -2.12 22.26
N ASP A 74 -9.36 -3.46 22.31
CA ASP A 74 -10.48 -4.20 22.90
C ASP A 74 -11.88 -3.95 22.30
N ARG A 75 -11.94 -3.27 21.15
CA ARG A 75 -13.19 -3.02 20.39
C ARG A 75 -13.26 -3.89 19.15
N ALA A 76 -14.46 -4.35 18.81
CA ALA A 76 -14.71 -5.10 17.59
C ALA A 76 -14.59 -4.17 16.37
N VAL A 77 -13.61 -4.45 15.51
CA VAL A 77 -13.42 -3.72 14.24
C VAL A 77 -14.28 -4.38 13.18
N ALA A 78 -15.11 -3.58 12.51
CA ALA A 78 -15.89 -4.05 11.37
C ALA A 78 -15.01 -4.12 10.12
N GLN A 79 -14.23 -3.06 9.86
CA GLN A 79 -13.35 -2.93 8.71
C GLN A 79 -12.30 -1.83 8.89
N LEU A 80 -11.25 -1.89 8.06
CA LEU A 80 -10.32 -0.78 7.89
C LEU A 80 -10.50 -0.18 6.49
N SER A 81 -10.41 1.14 6.38
CA SER A 81 -10.43 1.83 5.08
C SER A 81 -9.12 2.57 4.86
N TYR A 82 -8.55 2.47 3.66
CA TYR A 82 -7.26 3.06 3.33
C TYR A 82 -7.38 4.07 2.20
N THR A 83 -6.67 5.19 2.31
CA THR A 83 -6.53 6.16 1.23
C THR A 83 -5.08 6.57 1.06
N ALA A 84 -4.72 7.02 -0.13
CA ALA A 84 -3.34 7.39 -0.46
C ALA A 84 -3.32 8.51 -1.50
N TYR A 85 -2.27 9.34 -1.44
CA TYR A 85 -1.92 10.21 -2.55
C TYR A 85 -0.99 9.42 -3.49
N ALA A 86 -1.60 8.69 -4.42
CA ALA A 86 -0.92 7.68 -5.23
C ALA A 86 0.41 8.11 -5.88
N PRO A 87 0.54 9.33 -6.46
CA PRO A 87 1.81 9.76 -7.06
C PRO A 87 2.97 9.78 -6.07
N LEU A 88 2.74 10.28 -4.85
CA LEU A 88 3.78 10.34 -3.83
C LEU A 88 4.00 8.96 -3.20
N ALA A 89 2.93 8.22 -2.91
CA ALA A 89 3.03 6.87 -2.37
C ALA A 89 3.85 5.93 -3.28
N LEU A 90 3.63 5.95 -4.61
CA LEU A 90 4.44 5.16 -5.54
C LEU A 90 5.91 5.61 -5.60
N LYS A 91 6.17 6.92 -5.48
CA LYS A 91 7.54 7.45 -5.41
C LYS A 91 8.24 6.95 -4.15
N THR A 92 7.56 7.01 -3.00
CA THR A 92 8.06 6.52 -1.71
C THR A 92 8.30 5.01 -1.77
N LEU A 93 7.35 4.22 -2.27
CA LEU A 93 7.51 2.77 -2.47
C LEU A 93 8.72 2.44 -3.37
N THR A 94 8.95 3.22 -4.43
CA THR A 94 10.12 3.04 -5.30
C THR A 94 11.42 3.24 -4.54
N GLN A 95 11.50 4.26 -3.68
CA GLN A 95 12.67 4.50 -2.85
C GLN A 95 12.90 3.37 -1.85
N ILE A 96 11.84 2.89 -1.20
CA ILE A 96 11.88 1.78 -0.23
C ILE A 96 12.37 0.49 -0.92
N ALA A 97 11.77 0.13 -2.05
CA ALA A 97 12.12 -1.09 -2.78
C ALA A 97 13.57 -1.08 -3.27
N ARG A 98 14.05 0.06 -3.80
CA ARG A 98 15.45 0.23 -4.24
C ARG A 98 16.43 0.11 -3.08
N ALA A 99 16.15 0.81 -1.98
CA ALA A 99 17.02 0.77 -0.79
C ALA A 99 17.11 -0.65 -0.22
N ALA A 100 15.97 -1.36 -0.09
CA ALA A 100 15.95 -2.73 0.39
C ALA A 100 16.69 -3.69 -0.56
N ARG A 101 16.49 -3.55 -1.87
CA ARG A 101 17.16 -4.35 -2.89
C ARG A 101 18.67 -4.20 -2.83
N GLU A 102 19.16 -2.96 -2.76
CA GLU A 102 20.59 -2.67 -2.66
C GLU A 102 21.18 -3.20 -1.36
N LYS A 103 20.55 -2.89 -0.21
CA LYS A 103 21.04 -3.26 1.12
C LYS A 103 21.10 -4.77 1.33
N HIS A 104 20.11 -5.52 0.86
CA HIS A 104 19.99 -6.96 1.10
C HIS A 104 20.37 -7.83 -0.11
N ALA A 105 20.87 -7.22 -1.20
CA ALA A 105 21.17 -7.91 -2.45
C ALA A 105 20.00 -8.76 -2.97
N LEU A 106 18.79 -8.17 -2.99
CA LEU A 106 17.59 -8.86 -3.44
C LEU A 106 17.60 -9.07 -4.95
N VAL A 107 17.01 -10.18 -5.36
CA VAL A 107 16.77 -10.54 -6.76
C VAL A 107 15.50 -9.90 -7.29
N GLY A 108 14.50 -9.67 -6.43
CA GLY A 108 13.24 -9.01 -6.79
C GLY A 108 12.48 -8.51 -5.58
N VAL A 109 11.65 -7.49 -5.81
CA VAL A 109 10.78 -6.87 -4.80
C VAL A 109 9.41 -6.60 -5.40
N SER A 110 8.34 -7.05 -4.74
CA SER A 110 6.97 -6.68 -5.07
C SER A 110 6.27 -6.13 -3.83
N ILE A 111 5.69 -4.94 -3.94
CA ILE A 111 4.93 -4.30 -2.85
C ILE A 111 3.58 -3.87 -3.40
N ALA A 112 2.51 -4.42 -2.83
CA ALA A 112 1.15 -4.04 -3.17
C ALA A 112 0.42 -3.53 -1.94
N HIS A 113 -0.31 -2.42 -2.09
CA HIS A 113 -1.18 -1.89 -1.04
C HIS A 113 -2.61 -1.74 -1.56
N ARG A 114 -3.57 -2.30 -0.83
CA ARG A 114 -4.99 -2.15 -1.10
C ARG A 114 -5.52 -0.86 -0.48
N LEU A 115 -6.32 -0.14 -1.25
CA LEU A 115 -7.02 1.08 -0.91
C LEU A 115 -8.53 0.80 -0.78
N GLY A 116 -9.24 1.75 -0.20
CA GLY A 116 -10.64 1.60 0.17
C GLY A 116 -10.82 0.62 1.32
N VAL A 117 -12.00 0.01 1.37
CA VAL A 117 -12.40 -0.91 2.43
C VAL A 117 -11.65 -2.25 2.31
N VAL A 118 -11.07 -2.68 3.43
CA VAL A 118 -10.41 -3.97 3.62
C VAL A 118 -11.07 -4.70 4.79
N PRO A 119 -11.91 -5.71 4.51
CA PRO A 119 -12.58 -6.50 5.54
C PRO A 119 -11.61 -7.24 6.46
N VAL A 120 -12.12 -7.62 7.64
CA VAL A 120 -11.43 -8.52 8.57
C VAL A 120 -11.00 -9.81 7.86
N GLY A 121 -9.75 -10.22 8.09
CA GLY A 121 -9.14 -11.41 7.48
C GLY A 121 -8.50 -11.16 6.11
N GLU A 122 -8.76 -10.01 5.48
CA GLU A 122 -8.17 -9.67 4.18
C GLU A 122 -6.88 -8.84 4.34
N ALA A 123 -5.98 -8.94 3.36
CA ALA A 123 -4.71 -8.22 3.36
C ALA A 123 -4.87 -6.79 2.83
N SER A 124 -4.34 -5.83 3.60
CA SER A 124 -4.22 -4.42 3.21
C SER A 124 -2.88 -4.12 2.54
N ILE A 125 -1.81 -4.82 2.92
CA ILE A 125 -0.49 -4.70 2.32
C ILE A 125 0.10 -6.09 2.11
N ALA A 126 0.82 -6.26 1.00
CA ALA A 126 1.56 -7.46 0.70
C ALA A 126 2.96 -7.09 0.21
N ILE A 127 3.98 -7.78 0.73
CA ILE A 127 5.39 -7.56 0.40
C ILE A 127 5.99 -8.91 0.05
N ALA A 128 6.36 -9.10 -1.20
CA ALA A 128 7.14 -10.24 -1.65
C ALA A 128 8.56 -9.81 -1.97
N VAL A 129 9.54 -10.60 -1.53
CA VAL A 129 10.95 -10.40 -1.84
C VAL A 129 11.60 -11.72 -2.20
N SER A 130 12.57 -11.67 -3.10
CA SER A 130 13.37 -12.84 -3.47
C SER A 130 14.86 -12.56 -3.33
N ALA A 131 15.62 -13.58 -2.92
CA ALA A 131 17.06 -13.49 -2.74
C ALA A 131 17.73 -14.84 -2.98
N ALA A 132 19.05 -14.84 -3.24
CA ALA A 132 19.83 -16.07 -3.38
C ALA A 132 19.74 -16.98 -2.14
N HIS A 133 19.62 -16.39 -0.95
CA HIS A 133 19.54 -17.10 0.32
C HIS A 133 18.44 -16.54 1.22
N ARG A 134 17.88 -17.40 2.09
CA ARG A 134 16.76 -17.07 2.98
C ARG A 134 17.05 -15.94 3.97
N GLY A 135 18.29 -15.81 4.45
CA GLY A 135 18.64 -14.82 5.48
C GLY A 135 18.35 -13.37 5.06
N PRO A 136 18.91 -12.91 3.92
CA PRO A 136 18.56 -11.61 3.36
C PRO A 136 17.08 -11.43 3.05
N ALA A 137 16.40 -12.46 2.51
CA ALA A 137 14.97 -12.37 2.18
C ALA A 137 14.09 -12.10 3.41
N TRP A 138 14.31 -12.81 4.52
CA TRP A 138 13.56 -12.59 5.76
C TRP A 138 13.75 -11.18 6.33
N ARG A 139 15.01 -10.73 6.44
CA ARG A 139 15.32 -9.39 6.96
C ARG A 139 14.76 -8.28 6.08
N ALA A 140 14.82 -8.46 4.76
CA ALA A 140 14.32 -7.47 3.83
C ALA A 140 12.79 -7.34 3.89
N GLY A 141 12.06 -8.46 3.98
CA GLY A 141 10.60 -8.42 4.07
C GLY A 141 10.11 -7.63 5.29
N GLU A 142 10.73 -7.86 6.45
CA GLU A 142 10.47 -7.11 7.69
C GLU A 142 10.86 -5.64 7.55
N GLU A 143 12.07 -5.35 7.06
CA GLU A 143 12.53 -3.96 6.90
C GLU A 143 11.65 -3.15 5.94
N VAL A 144 11.24 -3.73 4.81
CA VAL A 144 10.34 -3.07 3.86
C VAL A 144 9.02 -2.71 4.53
N LEU A 145 8.44 -3.60 5.35
CA LEU A 145 7.21 -3.31 6.08
C LEU A 145 7.38 -2.15 7.05
N GLU A 146 8.43 -2.16 7.85
CA GLU A 146 8.65 -1.13 8.88
C GLU A 146 8.92 0.24 8.25
N VAL A 147 9.70 0.30 7.16
CA VAL A 147 9.92 1.56 6.45
C VAL A 147 8.64 2.03 5.74
N CYS A 148 7.79 1.12 5.24
CA CYS A 148 6.47 1.48 4.73
C CYS A 148 5.60 2.10 5.84
N LYS A 149 5.56 1.53 7.05
CA LYS A 149 4.80 2.12 8.16
C LYS A 149 5.29 3.51 8.54
N GLU A 150 6.61 3.72 8.50
CA GLU A 150 7.23 4.99 8.85
C GLU A 150 6.99 6.10 7.81
N LYS A 151 7.11 5.76 6.52
CA LYS A 151 7.27 6.74 5.43
C LYS A 151 6.13 6.77 4.42
N LEU A 152 5.40 5.68 4.24
CA LEU A 152 4.41 5.57 3.16
C LEU A 152 3.21 6.48 3.41
N GLU A 153 2.85 7.29 2.42
CA GLU A 153 1.72 8.22 2.46
C GLU A 153 0.38 7.52 2.21
N VAL A 154 0.06 6.61 3.14
CA VAL A 154 -1.21 5.91 3.25
C VAL A 154 -1.82 6.22 4.61
N TRP A 155 -3.08 6.60 4.62
CA TRP A 155 -3.87 6.87 5.82
C TRP A 155 -4.91 5.77 6.00
N LYS A 156 -5.06 5.31 7.23
CA LYS A 156 -6.06 4.30 7.62
C LYS A 156 -7.20 4.97 8.37
N ARG A 157 -8.43 4.50 8.17
CA ARG A 157 -9.59 4.78 9.01
C ARG A 157 -10.06 3.48 9.65
N GLU A 158 -10.27 3.53 10.96
CA GLU A 158 -10.85 2.42 11.73
C GLU A 158 -12.36 2.61 11.82
N GLU A 159 -13.13 1.60 11.45
CA GLU A 159 -14.60 1.56 11.60
C GLU A 159 -14.98 0.43 12.55
N PHE A 160 -15.69 0.79 13.62
CA PHE A 160 -16.07 -0.13 14.71
C PHE A 160 -17.51 -0.61 14.56
N VAL A 161 -17.79 -1.82 15.05
CA VAL A 161 -19.13 -2.39 14.99
C VAL A 161 -20.09 -1.57 15.86
N GLY A 162 -21.20 -1.10 15.27
CA GLY A 162 -22.25 -0.34 15.96
C GLY A 162 -22.09 1.19 15.92
N GLU A 163 -21.05 1.69 15.26
CA GLU A 163 -20.80 3.12 15.07
C GLU A 163 -21.16 3.56 13.65
N SER A 164 -21.57 4.82 13.51
CA SER A 164 -21.81 5.43 12.20
C SER A 164 -20.49 5.72 11.49
N ALA A 165 -20.50 5.78 10.16
CA ALA A 165 -19.29 6.07 9.36
C ALA A 165 -18.65 7.44 9.68
N GLU A 166 -19.37 8.35 10.34
CA GLU A 166 -18.89 9.67 10.78
C GLU A 166 -18.09 9.61 12.09
N GLU A 167 -18.22 8.54 12.86
CA GLU A 167 -17.53 8.34 14.15
C GLU A 167 -16.16 7.65 13.99
N GLY A 168 -15.82 7.20 12.77
CA GLY A 168 -14.55 6.56 12.46
C GLY A 168 -13.35 7.51 12.54
N ALA A 169 -12.26 7.08 13.17
CA ALA A 169 -11.04 7.87 13.34
C ALA A 169 -10.03 7.60 12.21
N TRP A 170 -9.59 8.66 11.51
CA TRP A 170 -8.45 8.59 10.59
C TRP A 170 -7.13 8.65 11.36
N ARG A 171 -6.19 7.79 11.00
CA ARG A 171 -4.86 7.68 11.58
C ARG A 171 -3.81 7.52 10.49
N ALA A 172 -2.62 8.05 10.71
CA ALA A 172 -1.49 7.81 9.82
C ALA A 172 -0.83 6.46 10.17
N ASN A 173 -0.19 5.82 9.21
CA ASN A 173 0.55 4.58 9.47
C ASN A 173 1.68 4.76 10.51
N ARG A 174 2.26 5.96 10.59
CA ARG A 174 3.37 6.31 11.50
C ARG A 174 2.97 6.35 12.98
N ASP A 175 1.69 6.33 13.32
CA ASP A 175 1.25 6.52 14.72
C ASP A 175 1.53 5.30 15.63
N ARG A 176 2.12 4.21 15.13
CA ARG A 176 2.32 2.97 15.90
C ARG A 176 3.70 2.33 15.72
N ASP A 177 4.17 1.66 16.77
CA ASP A 177 5.44 0.90 16.81
C ASP A 177 5.31 -0.51 16.19
N ARG A 178 6.42 -1.26 16.23
CA ARG A 178 6.51 -2.64 15.71
C ARG A 178 5.60 -3.64 16.42
N GLU A 179 5.24 -3.39 17.69
CA GLU A 179 4.34 -4.23 18.49
C GLU A 179 2.87 -3.81 18.31
N GLY A 180 2.64 -2.68 17.64
CA GLY A 180 1.33 -2.11 17.38
C GLY A 180 0.85 -1.17 18.48
N ASN A 181 1.71 -0.70 19.38
CA ASN A 181 1.38 0.31 20.38
C ASN A 181 1.47 1.72 19.77
N PHE A 182 0.81 2.71 20.36
CA PHE A 182 0.98 4.12 19.95
C PHE A 182 2.37 4.65 20.29
N LEU A 183 2.95 5.45 19.38
CA LEU A 183 4.17 6.23 19.63
C LEU A 183 3.90 7.46 20.51
#